data_AF-X0YZF9-F1
#
_entry.id   AF-X0YZF9-F1
#
_cell.length_a   1.000
_cell.length_b   1.000
_cell.length_c   1.000
_cell.angle_alpha   90.00
_cell.angle_beta   90.00
_cell.angle_gamma   90.00
#
_symmetry.space_group_name_H-M   'P 1'
#
loop_
_entity.id
_entity.type
_entity.pdbx_description
1 polymer ?
#
loop_
_entity_poly.entity_id
_entity_poly.type
_entity_poly.pdbx_seq_one_letter_code
_entity_poly.pdbx_strand_id
1 'polypeptide(L)' 'TDGNRSVGPTWLGLFGAQELLDDGTTISVDEAYLLKSILDPNSQIVEGFLPDLMPKIYENTFSQAEIDDLVAYIQSLGN' A
#
# COMPACT_ATOMS: atom_id res chain seq x y z
N THR A 1 3.51 1.81 -16.56
CA THR A 1 4.56 0.96 -17.16
C THR A 1 5.96 1.37 -16.71
N ASP A 2 6.12 2.06 -15.57
CA ASP A 2 7.34 2.86 -15.35
C ASP A 2 7.93 2.69 -13.95
N GLY A 3 7.19 2.15 -12.97
CA GLY A 3 7.69 1.90 -11.61
C GLY A 3 8.16 3.14 -10.81
N ASN A 4 8.08 4.34 -11.38
CA ASN A 4 8.65 5.54 -10.77
C ASN A 4 7.91 5.94 -9.49
N ARG A 5 8.69 6.15 -8.42
CA ARG A 5 8.23 6.72 -7.15
C ARG A 5 7.71 8.14 -7.41
N SER A 6 6.54 8.45 -6.89
CA SER A 6 5.94 9.79 -6.95
C SER A 6 5.44 10.18 -5.56
N VAL A 7 4.16 10.46 -5.41
CA VAL A 7 3.53 10.73 -4.11
C VAL A 7 3.56 9.49 -3.19
N GLY A 8 3.59 8.29 -3.76
CA GLY A 8 3.65 7.01 -3.04
C GLY A 8 4.60 5.99 -3.69
N PRO A 9 4.79 4.82 -3.05
CA PRO A 9 5.55 3.71 -3.60
C PRO A 9 4.87 3.17 -4.86
N THR A 10 5.65 2.48 -5.70
CA THR A 10 5.07 1.82 -6.87
C THR A 10 4.30 0.57 -6.47
N TRP A 11 3.21 0.26 -7.17
CA TRP A 11 2.48 -1.00 -7.01
C TRP A 11 3.07 -2.13 -7.86
N LEU A 12 3.91 -1.79 -8.86
CA LEU A 12 4.52 -2.77 -9.74
C LEU A 12 5.56 -3.59 -8.97
N GLY A 13 5.37 -4.91 -8.90
CA GLY A 13 6.24 -5.80 -8.13
C GLY A 13 6.15 -5.60 -6.62
N LEU A 14 5.17 -4.84 -6.12
CA LEU A 14 5.03 -4.54 -4.70
C LEU A 14 4.54 -5.76 -3.92
N PHE A 15 3.56 -6.49 -4.45
CA PHE A 15 3.02 -7.66 -3.79
C PHE A 15 4.07 -8.78 -3.69
N GLY A 16 4.31 -9.28 -2.48
CA GLY A 16 5.36 -10.25 -2.17
C GLY A 16 6.76 -9.65 -1.98
N ALA A 17 6.94 -8.34 -2.17
CA ALA A 17 8.20 -7.66 -1.87
C ALA A 17 8.40 -7.48 -0.36
N GLN A 18 9.62 -7.13 0.03
CA GLN A 18 9.92 -6.65 1.38
C GLN A 18 10.10 -5.14 1.35
N GLU A 19 9.40 -4.44 2.24
CA GLU A 19 9.50 -3.00 2.42
C GLU A 19 10.05 -2.68 3.80
N LEU A 20 10.94 -1.70 3.87
CA LEU A 20 11.43 -1.12 5.12
C LEU A 20 10.45 -0.02 5.54
N LEU A 21 9.98 -0.07 6.78
CA LEU A 21 9.12 0.94 7.37
C LEU A 21 9.95 2.05 8.03
N ASP A 22 9.32 3.19 8.29
CA ASP A 22 9.93 4.35 8.95
C ASP A 22 10.41 4.08 10.39
N ASP A 23 9.83 3.07 11.05
CA ASP A 23 10.25 2.58 12.37
C ASP A 23 11.48 1.64 12.32
N GLY A 24 12.00 1.35 11.13
CA GLY A 24 13.15 0.48 10.90
C GLY A 24 12.81 -1.01 10.84
N THR A 25 11.53 -1.39 10.90
CA THR A 25 11.09 -2.78 10.71
C THR A 25 10.93 -3.12 9.23
N THR A 26 11.19 -4.36 8.86
CA THR A 26 10.95 -4.85 7.50
C THR A 26 9.69 -5.72 7.50
N ILE A 27 8.77 -5.42 6.60
CA ILE A 27 7.52 -6.16 6.43
C ILE A 27 7.44 -6.78 5.03
N SER A 28 6.82 -7.95 4.93
CA SER A 28 6.44 -8.51 3.63
C SER A 28 5.12 -7.91 3.20
N VAL A 29 5.05 -7.43 1.96
CA VAL A 29 3.83 -6.85 1.39
C VAL A 29 2.89 -7.99 0.99
N ASP A 30 2.05 -8.40 1.92
CA ASP A 30 0.97 -9.36 1.72
C ASP A 30 -0.40 -8.66 1.59
N GLU A 31 -1.45 -9.46 1.44
CA GLU A 31 -2.82 -8.96 1.31
C GLU A 31 -3.25 -8.18 2.55
N ALA A 32 -2.87 -8.65 3.74
CA ALA A 32 -3.24 -8.02 5.01
C ALA A 32 -2.54 -6.65 5.16
N TYR A 33 -1.28 -6.54 4.75
CA TYR A 33 -0.57 -5.27 4.67
C TYR A 33 -1.27 -4.30 3.73
N LEU A 34 -1.60 -4.71 2.50
CA LEU A 34 -2.27 -3.84 1.53
C LEU A 34 -3.63 -3.33 2.04
N LEU A 35 -4.44 -4.22 2.60
CA LEU A 35 -5.73 -3.86 3.22
C LEU A 35 -5.53 -2.83 4.34
N LYS A 36 -4.56 -3.08 5.22
CA LYS A 36 -4.26 -2.17 6.33
C LYS A 36 -3.71 -0.83 5.87
N SER A 37 -2.85 -0.80 4.85
CA SER A 37 -2.36 0.45 4.26
C SER A 37 -3.47 1.26 3.58
N ILE A 38 -4.53 0.63 3.07
CA ILE A 38 -5.68 1.33 2.49
C ILE A 38 -6.62 1.89 3.58
N LEU A 39 -6.90 1.09 4.61
CA LEU A 39 -7.84 1.44 5.68
C LEU A 39 -7.21 2.37 6.74
N ASP A 40 -5.96 2.11 7.11
CA ASP A 40 -5.18 2.85 8.10
C ASP A 40 -3.77 3.18 7.57
N PRO A 41 -3.66 4.12 6.61
CA PRO A 41 -2.39 4.41 5.92
C PRO A 41 -1.26 4.92 6.81
N ASN A 42 -1.58 5.51 7.96
CA ASN A 42 -0.56 6.03 8.88
C ASN A 42 -0.04 4.96 9.84
N SER A 43 -0.63 3.76 9.86
CA SER A 43 -0.18 2.71 10.76
C SER A 43 1.14 2.08 10.35
N GLN A 44 1.47 2.09 9.05
CA GLN A 44 2.63 1.42 8.47
C GLN A 44 3.14 2.23 7.29
N ILE A 45 4.09 3.13 7.54
CA ILE A 45 4.64 4.04 6.54
C ILE A 45 5.95 3.48 6.02
N VAL A 46 6.06 3.33 4.71
CA VAL A 46 7.30 2.90 4.05
C VAL A 46 8.37 3.97 4.23
N GLU A 47 9.61 3.56 4.50
CA GLU A 47 10.76 4.44 4.67
C GLU A 47 10.88 5.43 3.50
N GLY A 48 11.06 6.71 3.84
CA GLY A 48 11.20 7.78 2.87
C GLY A 48 9.87 8.39 2.38
N PHE A 49 8.73 7.90 2.87
CA PHE A 49 7.42 8.55 2.70
C PHE A 49 6.98 9.30 3.96
N LEU A 50 6.15 10.33 3.78
CA LEU A 50 5.62 11.13 4.89
C LEU A 50 4.24 10.61 5.35
N PRO A 51 3.92 10.71 6.66
CA PRO A 51 2.57 10.47 7.15
C PRO A 51 1.56 11.41 6.50
N ASP A 52 0.28 11.02 6.49
CA ASP A 52 -0.85 11.80 5.97
C ASP A 52 -0.79 12.15 4.47
N LEU A 53 0.13 11.54 3.70
CA LEU A 53 0.15 11.63 2.24
C LEU A 53 -0.98 10.83 1.59
N MET A 54 -1.31 9.67 2.16
CA MET A 54 -2.39 8.82 1.65
C MET A 54 -3.73 9.26 2.26
N PRO A 55 -4.75 9.57 1.44
CA PRO A 55 -6.05 10.02 1.93
C PRO A 55 -6.74 8.98 2.84
N LYS A 56 -7.11 9.37 4.06
CA LYS A 56 -7.89 8.50 4.98
C LYS A 56 -9.36 8.33 4.59
N ILE A 57 -9.77 8.92 3.47
CA ILE A 57 -11.16 8.88 3.03
C ILE A 57 -11.55 7.54 2.43
N TYR A 58 -10.59 6.67 2.10
CA TYR A 58 -10.86 5.44 1.35
C TYR A 58 -11.79 4.48 2.07
N GLU A 59 -11.69 4.35 3.40
CA GLU A 59 -12.62 3.56 4.23
C GLU A 59 -14.08 4.05 4.09
N ASN A 60 -14.29 5.35 3.91
CA ASN A 60 -15.63 5.96 3.79
C ASN A 60 -16.06 6.21 2.34
N THR A 61 -15.14 6.06 1.39
CA THR A 61 -15.37 6.36 -0.04
C THR A 61 -15.62 5.09 -0.84
N PHE A 62 -14.94 4.00 -0.47
CA PHE A 62 -15.07 2.70 -1.14
C PHE A 62 -15.80 1.72 -0.25
N SER A 63 -16.68 0.93 -0.86
CA SER A 63 -17.23 -0.27 -0.24
C SER A 63 -16.14 -1.32 -0.03
N GLN A 64 -16.38 -2.27 0.88
CA GLN A 64 -15.45 -3.37 1.12
C GLN A 64 -15.10 -4.12 -0.18
N ALA A 65 -16.08 -4.36 -1.05
CA ALA A 65 -15.86 -5.04 -2.33
C ALA A 65 -14.92 -4.25 -3.26
N GLU A 66 -15.03 -2.91 -3.29
CA GLU A 66 -14.12 -2.07 -4.10
C GLU A 66 -12.70 -2.03 -3.53
N ILE A 67 -12.56 -2.13 -2.19
CA ILE A 67 -11.26 -2.26 -1.54
C ILE A 67 -10.64 -3.63 -1.88
N ASP A 68 -11.42 -4.70 -1.82
CA ASP A 68 -10.96 -6.04 -2.18
C ASP A 68 -10.54 -6.12 -3.66
N ASP A 69 -11.31 -5.52 -4.56
CA ASP A 69 -10.98 -5.40 -5.99
C ASP A 69 -9.68 -4.60 -6.21
N LEU A 70 -9.49 -3.51 -5.45
CA LEU A 70 -8.26 -2.71 -5.51
C LEU A 70 -7.04 -3.53 -5.06
N VAL A 71 -7.18 -4.29 -3.97
CA VAL A 71 -6.11 -5.18 -3.48
C VAL A 71 -5.81 -6.26 -4.50
N ALA A 72 -6.83 -6.90 -5.07
CA ALA A 72 -6.66 -7.90 -6.13
C ALA A 72 -5.96 -7.31 -7.38
N TYR A 73 -6.26 -6.06 -7.73
CA TYR A 73 -5.56 -5.35 -8.79
C TYR A 73 -4.08 -5.14 -8.45
N ILE A 74 -3.74 -4.70 -7.24
CA ILE A 74 -2.34 -4.54 -6.79
C ILE A 74 -1.61 -5.89 -6.81
N GLN A 75 -2.25 -6.96 -6.35
CA GLN A 75 -1.70 -8.32 -6.44
C GLN A 75 -1.38 -8.71 -7.88
N SER A 76 -2.25 -8.38 -8.84
CA SER A 76 -2.04 -8.68 -10.25
C SER A 76 -0.83 -7.96 -10.87
N LEU A 77 -0.39 -6.85 -10.26
CA LEU A 77 0.79 -6.09 -10.66
C LEU A 77 2.10 -6.60 -10.02
N GLY A 78 2.03 -7.59 -9.14
CA GLY A 78 3.18 -8.23 -8.49
C GLY A 78 3.95 -9.23 -9.36
N ASN A 79 3.47 -9.53 -10.57
CA ASN A 79 4.07 -10.48 -11.52
C ASN A 79 4.97 -9.83 -12.57
#